data_AF-A0A7L3Q7C3-F1
#
_entry.id   AF-A0A7L3Q7C3-F1
#
_cell.length_a   1.000
_cell.length_b   1.000
_cell.length_c   1.000
_cell.angle_alpha   90.00
_cell.angle_beta   90.00
_cell.angle_gamma   90.00
#
_symmetry.space_group_name_H-M   'P 1'
#
loop_
_entity.id
_entity.type
_entity.pdbx_description
1 polymer ?
#
loop_
_entity_poly.entity_id
_entity_poly.type
_entity_poly.pdbx_seq_one_letter_code
_entity_poly.pdbx_strand_id
1 'polypeptide(L)'
;MAQAVSVGELGLPQLELLKGQLEQEVEFLSSSLAQLKVVQTKFVEAKECLNVLHKGNEGKDLLVPLTSSMYVPGKLQDVRTVLVDVGTGYYVEK
;
A
#
# COMPACT_ATOMS: atom_id res chain seq x y z
N MET A 1 -2.65 -9.00 -36.36
CA MET A 1 -2.09 -7.64 -36.55
C MET A 1 -3.19 -6.67 -36.15
N ALA A 2 -3.04 -5.97 -35.03
CA ALA A 2 -4.04 -4.96 -34.64
C ALA A 2 -3.93 -3.79 -35.62
N GLN A 3 -4.96 -3.60 -36.42
CA GLN A 3 -5.04 -2.50 -37.38
C GLN A 3 -5.18 -1.21 -36.57
N ALA A 4 -4.16 -0.34 -36.62
CA ALA A 4 -4.22 0.96 -35.97
C ALA A 4 -5.23 1.82 -36.73
N VAL A 5 -6.46 1.91 -36.21
CA VAL A 5 -7.50 2.77 -36.77
C VAL A 5 -7.21 4.20 -36.34
N SER A 6 -7.10 5.11 -37.30
CA SER A 6 -6.88 6.53 -37.03
C SER A 6 -8.13 7.13 -36.39
N VAL A 7 -7.98 7.79 -35.24
CA VAL A 7 -9.10 8.40 -34.50
C VAL A 7 -9.87 9.41 -35.37
N GLY A 8 -9.19 10.08 -36.31
CA GLY A 8 -9.82 11.04 -37.23
C GLY A 8 -10.68 10.42 -38.34
N GLU A 9 -10.63 9.09 -38.52
CA GLU A 9 -11.40 8.35 -39.52
C GLU A 9 -12.65 7.68 -38.92
N LEU A 10 -12.84 7.76 -37.59
CA LEU A 10 -13.96 7.17 -36.88
C LEU A 10 -15.22 8.04 -36.98
N GLY A 11 -16.37 7.40 -37.16
CA GLY A 11 -17.67 8.08 -37.08
C GLY A 11 -18.00 8.50 -35.64
N LEU A 12 -18.86 9.51 -35.47
CA LEU A 12 -19.28 10.01 -34.15
C LEU A 12 -19.71 8.91 -33.16
N PRO A 13 -20.52 7.89 -33.53
CA PRO A 13 -20.90 6.83 -32.61
C PRO A 13 -19.73 5.95 -32.14
N GLN A 14 -18.71 5.74 -33.01
CA GLN A 14 -17.52 4.98 -32.66
C GLN A 14 -16.61 5.76 -31.73
N LEU A 15 -16.55 7.09 -31.89
CA LEU A 15 -15.82 7.98 -31.00
C LEU A 15 -16.44 8.04 -29.59
N GLU A 16 -17.78 8.05 -29.49
CA GLU A 16 -18.48 7.97 -28.20
C GLU A 16 -18.19 6.66 -27.46
N LEU A 17 -18.21 5.53 -28.18
CA LEU A 17 -17.86 4.23 -27.61
C LEU A 17 -16.39 4.21 -27.13
N LEU A 18 -15.46 4.69 -27.97
CA LEU A 18 -14.04 4.75 -27.62
C LEU A 18 -13.78 5.64 -26.40
N LYS A 19 -14.48 6.79 -26.33
CA LYS A 19 -14.42 7.69 -25.17
C LYS A 19 -14.83 6.94 -23.89
N GLY A 20 -15.95 6.22 -23.92
CA GLY A 20 -16.43 5.47 -22.76
C GLY A 20 -15.43 4.41 -22.29
N GLN A 21 -14.78 3.70 -23.22
CA GLN A 21 -13.73 2.73 -22.90
C GLN A 21 -12.52 3.39 -22.22
N LEU A 22 -12.04 4.50 -22.77
CA LEU A 22 -10.91 5.25 -22.20
C LEU A 22 -11.23 5.82 -20.83
N GLU A 23 -12.46 6.30 -20.60
CA GLU A 23 -12.90 6.77 -19.28
C GLU A 23 -12.85 5.64 -18.23
N GLN A 24 -13.31 4.44 -18.59
CA GLN A 24 -13.22 3.26 -17.72
C GLN A 24 -11.78 2.83 -17.43
N GLU A 25 -10.90 2.85 -18.44
CA GLU A 25 -9.48 2.55 -18.25
C GLU A 25 -8.80 3.56 -17.31
N VAL A 26 -9.11 4.85 -17.46
CA VAL A 26 -8.59 5.90 -16.58
C VAL A 26 -9.07 5.69 -15.15
N GLU A 27 -10.34 5.35 -14.94
CA GLU A 27 -10.88 5.07 -13.60
C GLU A 27 -10.23 3.84 -12.96
N PHE A 28 -10.03 2.77 -13.74
CA PHE A 28 -9.34 1.57 -13.29
C PHE A 28 -7.89 1.86 -12.87
N LEU A 29 -7.14 2.61 -13.69
CA LEU A 29 -5.75 2.95 -13.39
C LEU A 29 -5.65 3.91 -12.19
N SER A 30 -6.55 4.88 -12.10
CA SER A 30 -6.60 5.83 -10.99
C SER A 30 -6.88 5.13 -9.65
N SER A 31 -7.86 4.23 -9.62
CA SER A 31 -8.19 3.45 -8.42
C SER A 31 -7.05 2.49 -8.02
N SER A 32 -6.42 1.82 -8.99
CA SER A 32 -5.25 0.97 -8.75
C SER A 32 -4.09 1.75 -8.14
N LEU A 33 -3.80 2.94 -8.67
CA LEU A 33 -2.75 3.82 -8.16
C LEU A 33 -3.06 4.31 -6.74
N ALA A 34 -4.32 4.65 -6.46
CA ALA A 34 -4.74 5.06 -5.11
C ALA A 34 -4.52 3.94 -4.09
N GLN A 35 -4.85 2.68 -4.44
CA GLN A 35 -4.62 1.52 -3.57
C GLN A 35 -3.12 1.31 -3.32
N LEU A 36 -2.28 1.41 -4.36
CA LEU A 36 -0.83 1.29 -4.22
C LEU A 36 -0.23 2.37 -3.32
N LYS A 37 -0.74 3.61 -3.41
CA LYS A 37 -0.33 4.70 -2.52
C LYS A 37 -0.66 4.40 -1.05
N VAL A 38 -1.82 3.82 -0.75
CA VAL A 38 -2.16 3.42 0.63
C VAL A 38 -1.15 2.39 1.18
N VAL A 39 -0.75 1.42 0.35
CA VAL A 39 0.28 0.44 0.74
C VAL A 39 1.64 1.10 0.93
N GLN A 40 2.02 2.02 0.04
CA GLN A 40 3.26 2.79 0.17
C GLN A 40 3.29 3.59 1.49
N THR A 41 2.19 4.24 1.86
CA THR A 41 2.09 4.99 3.13
C THR A 41 2.36 4.06 4.32
N LYS A 42 1.77 2.86 4.35
CA LYS A 42 2.03 1.87 5.42
C LYS A 42 3.52 1.49 5.52
N PHE A 43 4.22 1.36 4.39
CA PHE A 43 5.66 1.08 4.41
C PHE A 43 6.49 2.26 4.92
N VAL A 44 6.10 3.49 4.58
CA VAL A 44 6.75 4.70 5.10
C VAL A 44 6.53 4.80 6.62
N GLU A 45 5.30 4.64 7.09
CA GLU A 45 4.97 4.64 8.52
C GLU A 45 5.72 3.54 9.27
N ALA A 46 5.79 2.32 8.73
CA ALA A 46 6.55 1.22 9.34
C ALA A 46 8.04 1.57 9.45
N LYS A 47 8.63 2.17 8.40
CA LYS A 47 10.02 2.65 8.42
C LYS A 47 10.23 3.74 9.47
N GLU A 48 9.28 4.66 9.62
CA GLU A 48 9.35 5.71 10.65
C GLU A 48 9.27 5.11 12.07
N CYS A 49 8.40 4.13 12.29
CA CYS A 49 8.34 3.38 13.54
C CYS A 49 9.66 2.67 13.86
N LEU A 50 10.35 2.11 12.86
CA LEU A 50 11.68 1.52 13.03
C LEU A 50 12.72 2.53 13.49
N ASN A 51 12.64 3.81 13.07
CA ASN A 51 13.57 4.84 13.55
C ASN A 51 13.39 5.12 15.05
N VAL A 52 12.20 4.85 15.59
CA VAL A 52 11.94 4.97 17.02
C VAL A 52 12.54 3.77 17.78
N LEU A 53 12.72 2.60 17.16
CA LEU A 53 13.38 1.43 17.76
C LEU A 53 14.90 1.64 17.83
N HIS A 54 15.43 1.91 19.02
CA HIS A 54 16.87 2.11 19.24
C HIS A 54 17.24 1.73 20.67
N LYS A 55 18.51 1.42 20.96
CA LYS A 55 18.92 0.95 22.30
C LYS A 55 18.47 1.84 23.49
N GLY A 56 18.24 3.14 23.25
CA GLY A 56 17.74 4.08 24.25
C GLY A 56 16.27 3.90 24.67
N ASN A 57 15.49 3.08 23.96
CA ASN A 57 14.12 2.74 24.33
C ASN A 57 13.87 1.27 24.69
N GLU A 58 14.91 0.44 24.65
CA GLU A 58 14.86 -0.91 25.20
C GLU A 58 14.49 -0.86 26.70
N GLY A 59 13.61 -1.76 27.12
CA GLY A 59 13.03 -1.84 28.47
C GLY A 59 11.90 -0.85 28.79
N LYS A 60 11.61 0.12 27.90
CA LYS A 60 10.52 1.09 28.11
C LYS A 60 9.15 0.45 27.95
N ASP A 61 8.18 1.02 28.66
CA ASP A 61 6.78 0.61 28.55
C ASP A 61 6.18 1.13 27.25
N LEU A 62 5.35 0.31 26.61
CA LEU A 62 4.60 0.66 25.41
C LEU A 62 3.19 0.07 25.47
N LEU A 63 2.27 0.64 24.69
CA LEU A 63 0.92 0.13 24.53
C LEU A 63 0.81 -0.57 23.18
N VAL A 64 0.45 -1.85 23.19
CA VAL A 64 0.22 -2.64 21.98
C VAL A 64 -1.29 -2.76 21.75
N PRO A 65 -1.80 -2.51 20.54
CA PRO A 65 -3.21 -2.74 20.24
C PRO A 65 -3.51 -4.24 20.32
N LEU A 66 -4.47 -4.62 21.18
CA LEU A 66 -4.98 -5.99 21.26
C LEU A 66 -6.20 -6.16 20.34
N THR A 67 -7.04 -5.14 20.27
CA THR A 67 -8.20 -5.05 19.36
C THR A 67 -8.32 -3.62 18.83
N SER A 68 -9.32 -3.34 18.00
CA SER A 68 -9.61 -1.99 17.49
C SER A 68 -9.90 -0.95 18.58
N SER A 69 -10.19 -1.37 19.81
CA SER A 69 -10.63 -0.48 20.88
C SER A 69 -9.95 -0.75 22.23
N MET A 70 -8.99 -1.69 22.29
CA MET A 70 -8.28 -2.03 23.52
C MET A 70 -6.78 -2.10 23.28
N TYR A 71 -6.03 -1.55 24.22
CA TYR A 71 -4.57 -1.61 24.27
C TYR A 71 -4.12 -2.33 25.53
N VAL A 72 -3.03 -3.08 25.41
CA VAL A 72 -2.40 -3.79 26.54
C VAL A 72 -1.01 -3.19 26.79
N PRO A 73 -0.61 -2.96 28.05
CA PRO A 73 0.75 -2.55 28.37
C PRO A 73 1.74 -3.70 28.12
N GLY A 74 2.91 -3.36 27.58
CA GLY A 74 4.03 -4.26 27.37
C GLY A 74 5.37 -3.54 27.54
N LYS A 75 6.47 -4.30 27.52
CA LYS A 75 7.84 -3.78 27.57
C LYS A 75 8.58 -4.07 26.28
N LEU A 76 9.31 -3.10 25.76
CA LEU A 76 10.10 -3.26 24.54
C LEU A 76 11.39 -4.02 24.85
N GLN A 77 11.49 -5.29 24.46
CA GLN A 77 12.62 -6.13 24.86
C GLN A 77 13.75 -6.20 23.83
N ASP A 78 13.44 -6.29 22.54
CA ASP A 78 14.44 -6.31 21.47
C ASP A 78 14.16 -5.20 20.46
N VAL A 79 15.23 -4.50 20.08
CA VAL A 79 15.21 -3.37 19.12
C VAL A 79 16.10 -3.65 17.90
N ARG A 80 16.77 -4.80 17.87
CA ARG A 80 17.71 -5.19 16.81
C ARG A 80 17.04 -6.03 15.73
N THR A 81 16.01 -6.76 16.14
CA THR A 81 15.37 -7.77 15.32
C THR A 81 13.90 -7.43 15.11
N VAL A 82 13.43 -7.50 13.87
CA VAL A 82 12.04 -7.22 13.50
C VAL A 82 11.49 -8.28 12.55
N LEU A 83 10.17 -8.45 12.56
CA LEU A 83 9.47 -9.30 11.61
C LEU A 83 9.03 -8.48 10.39
N VAL A 84 9.39 -8.96 9.20
CA VAL A 84 9.02 -8.36 7.92
C VAL A 84 8.06 -9.30 7.19
N ASP A 85 6.84 -8.81 6.90
CA ASP A 85 5.87 -9.51 6.06
C ASP A 85 6.33 -9.50 4.60
N VAL A 86 6.51 -10.68 4.00
CA VAL A 86 6.91 -10.83 2.59
C VAL A 86 5.77 -11.33 1.70
N GLY A 87 4.56 -11.47 2.25
CA GLY A 87 3.37 -11.91 1.56
C GLY A 87 3.08 -13.40 1.70
N THR A 88 1.93 -13.83 1.20
CA THR A 88 1.43 -15.21 1.27
C THR A 88 1.36 -15.81 2.69
N GLY A 89 1.35 -14.95 3.72
CA GLY A 89 1.35 -15.36 5.13
C GLY A 89 2.72 -15.69 5.71
N TYR A 90 3.81 -15.33 5.01
CA TYR A 90 5.18 -15.57 5.47
C TYR A 90 5.81 -14.31 6.04
N TYR A 91 6.58 -14.51 7.12
CA TYR A 91 7.34 -13.46 7.80
C TYR A 91 8.81 -13.85 7.85
N VAL A 92 9.69 -12.87 7.64
CA VAL A 92 11.14 -13.03 7.73
C VAL A 92 11.66 -12.18 8.87
N GLU A 93 12.49 -12.78 9.70
CA GLU A 93 13.22 -12.09 10.77
C GLU A 93 14.45 -11.37 10.20
N LYS A 94 14.63 -10.09 10.55
CA LYS A 94 15.72 -9.24 10.07
C LYS A 94 16.30 -8.35 11.15
#